data_AF-A0A1F9CQA6-F1
#
_entry.id   AF-A0A1F9CQA6-F1
#
_cell.length_a   1.000
_cell.length_b   1.000
_cell.length_c   1.000
_cell.angle_alpha   90.00
_cell.angle_beta   90.00
_cell.angle_gamma   90.00
#
_symmetry.space_group_name_H-M   'P 1'
#
loop_
_entity.id
_entity.type
_entity.pdbx_description
1 polymer ?
#
loop_
_entity_poly.entity_id
_entity_poly.type
_entity_poly.pdbx_seq_one_letter_code
_entity_poly.pdbx_strand_id
1 'polypeptide(L)'
;MLSRSLSLDLYDQWNAMENDKGKWRYTSPTHVVRAFYQALKELEEEGGIARRAERYRANHRTLVDGMRKLGFRTLLPDAYQGHFITSLLQPGKREIRLQDLL
;
A
#
# COMPACT_ATOMS: atom_id res chain seq x y z
N MET A 1 -20.58 -3.38 22.26
CA MET A 1 -20.71 -4.80 21.84
C MET A 1 -19.34 -5.42 22.08
N LEU A 2 -19.22 -6.45 22.92
CA LEU A 2 -17.91 -7.11 23.15
C LEU A 2 -17.42 -7.74 21.84
N SER A 3 -16.13 -7.59 21.52
CA SER A 3 -15.52 -8.30 20.40
C SER A 3 -15.61 -9.81 20.61
N ARG A 4 -15.89 -10.55 19.53
CA ARG A 4 -15.84 -12.01 19.53
C ARG A 4 -14.41 -12.55 19.34
N SER A 5 -13.45 -11.66 19.09
CA SER A 5 -12.04 -11.99 18.89
C SER A 5 -11.19 -11.31 19.95
N LEU A 6 -10.41 -12.13 20.66
CA LEU A 6 -9.46 -11.66 21.66
C LEU A 6 -8.44 -10.69 21.04
N SER A 7 -7.82 -11.09 19.93
CA SER A 7 -6.76 -10.31 19.27
C SER A 7 -7.28 -9.14 18.43
N LEU A 8 -8.52 -9.20 17.93
CA LEU A 8 -9.10 -8.18 17.05
C LEU A 8 -10.08 -7.23 17.75
N ASP A 9 -10.11 -7.24 19.09
CA ASP A 9 -10.75 -6.15 19.82
C ASP A 9 -9.90 -4.87 19.75
N LEU A 10 -10.19 -4.05 18.74
CA LEU A 10 -9.47 -2.80 18.51
C LEU A 10 -9.74 -1.76 19.60
N TYR A 11 -10.94 -1.76 20.20
CA TYR A 11 -11.27 -0.81 21.27
C TYR A 11 -10.43 -1.09 22.50
N ASP A 12 -10.40 -2.33 22.97
CA ASP A 12 -9.59 -2.70 24.13
C ASP A 12 -8.09 -2.56 23.86
N GLN A 13 -7.65 -2.86 22.63
CA GLN A 13 -6.24 -2.66 22.24
C GLN A 13 -5.85 -1.18 22.28
N TRP A 14 -6.70 -0.30 21.73
CA TRP A 14 -6.49 1.14 21.80
C TRP A 14 -6.54 1.65 23.24
N ASN A 15 -7.55 1.24 24.02
CA ASN A 15 -7.70 1.65 25.42
C ASN A 15 -6.47 1.24 26.27
N ALA A 16 -5.89 0.07 26.03
CA ALA A 16 -4.64 -0.34 26.67
C ALA A 16 -3.46 0.55 26.23
N MET A 17 -3.36 0.90 24.95
CA MET A 17 -2.29 1.79 24.48
C MET A 17 -2.40 3.20 25.06
N GLU A 18 -3.60 3.75 25.21
CA GLU A 18 -3.81 5.08 25.82
C GLU A 18 -3.49 5.10 27.31
N ASN A 19 -3.96 4.08 28.06
CA ASN A 19 -3.84 4.08 29.52
C ASN A 19 -2.51 3.48 30.03
N ASP A 20 -1.88 2.58 29.26
CA ASP A 20 -0.62 1.90 29.63
C ASP A 20 0.58 2.37 28.77
N LYS A 21 0.63 3.65 28.39
CA LYS A 21 1.79 4.29 27.72
C LYS A 21 2.25 3.57 26.44
N GLY A 22 1.32 3.22 25.57
CA GLY A 22 1.58 2.57 24.28
C GLY A 22 1.82 1.06 24.37
N LYS A 23 1.59 0.44 25.53
CA LYS A 23 1.72 -1.01 25.72
C LYS A 23 0.69 -1.79 24.89
N TRP A 24 1.14 -2.92 24.37
CA TRP A 24 0.29 -3.88 23.69
C TRP A 24 -0.39 -4.81 24.72
N ARG A 25 -1.64 -5.24 24.47
CA ARG A 25 -2.32 -6.18 25.38
C ARG A 25 -1.61 -7.55 25.44
N TYR A 26 -0.92 -7.93 24.36
CA TYR A 26 -0.15 -9.17 24.23
C TYR A 26 1.28 -8.89 23.76
N THR A 27 2.08 -9.94 23.57
CA THR A 27 3.45 -9.85 23.07
C THR A 27 3.49 -9.08 21.74
N SER A 28 4.09 -7.89 21.77
CA SER A 28 4.24 -7.05 20.59
C SER A 28 5.29 -7.61 19.62
N PRO A 29 5.14 -7.43 18.31
CA PRO A 29 6.15 -7.80 17.32
C PRO A 29 7.31 -6.78 17.29
N THR A 30 8.13 -6.78 18.34
CA THR A 30 9.16 -5.75 18.60
C THR A 30 10.08 -5.46 17.41
N HIS A 31 10.52 -6.49 16.69
CA HIS A 31 11.40 -6.35 15.53
C HIS A 31 10.73 -5.58 14.38
N VAL A 32 9.48 -5.90 14.05
CA VAL A 32 8.74 -5.23 12.97
C VAL A 32 8.39 -3.79 13.36
N VAL A 33 8.04 -3.54 14.63
CA VAL A 33 7.80 -2.17 15.12
C VAL A 33 9.07 -1.32 15.02
N ARG A 34 10.26 -1.87 15.33
CA ARG A 34 11.53 -1.17 15.13
C ARG A 34 11.83 -0.89 13.66
N ALA A 35 11.60 -1.86 12.78
CA ALA A 35 11.75 -1.66 11.33
C ALA A 35 10.78 -0.59 10.81
N PHE A 36 9.54 -0.57 11.31
CA PHE A 36 8.54 0.44 10.95
C PHE A 36 8.95 1.84 11.42
N TYR A 37 9.50 1.97 12.63
CA TYR A 37 10.04 3.25 13.11
C TYR A 37 11.17 3.76 12.20
N GLN A 38 12.08 2.89 11.78
CA GLN A 38 13.13 3.25 10.83
C GLN A 38 12.56 3.69 9.47
N ALA A 39 11.54 2.98 8.95
CA ALA A 39 10.87 3.38 7.71
C ALA A 39 10.17 4.74 7.79
N LEU A 40 9.66 5.14 8.98
CA LEU A 40 9.10 6.47 9.21
C LEU A 40 10.19 7.56 9.18
N LYS A 41 11.36 7.30 9.78
CA LYS A 41 12.50 8.23 9.69
C LYS A 41 12.96 8.42 8.24
N GLU A 42 13.11 7.34 7.49
CA GLU A 42 13.50 7.40 6.07
C GLU A 42 12.44 8.10 5.20
N LEU A 43 11.15 8.03 5.57
CA LEU A 43 10.10 8.82 4.94
C LEU A 43 10.30 10.31 5.17
N GLU A 44 10.61 10.70 6.41
CA GLU A 44 10.87 12.10 6.75
C GLU A 44 12.14 12.62 6.07
N GLU A 45 13.23 11.84 6.11
CA GLU A 45 14.50 12.15 5.45
C GLU A 45 14.36 12.32 3.92
N GLU A 46 13.48 11.55 3.27
CA GLU A 46 13.16 11.71 1.84
C GLU A 46 12.40 13.02 1.52
N GLY A 47 11.82 13.68 2.53
CA GLY A 47 10.97 14.86 2.40
C GLY A 47 9.47 14.54 2.46
N GLY A 48 9.11 13.46 3.14
CA GLY A 48 7.75 13.09 3.46
C GLY A 48 6.94 12.52 2.30
N ILE A 49 5.61 12.44 2.53
CA ILE A 49 4.67 11.81 1.60
C ILE A 49 4.70 12.49 0.22
N ALA A 50 4.84 13.81 0.17
CA ALA A 50 4.86 14.56 -1.08
C ALA A 50 6.01 14.14 -2.01
N ARG A 51 7.24 14.10 -1.48
CA ARG A 51 8.44 13.69 -2.24
C ARG A 51 8.39 12.23 -2.64
N ARG A 52 7.96 11.35 -1.73
CA ARG A 52 7.78 9.92 -2.03
C ARG A 52 6.71 9.69 -3.11
N ALA A 53 5.59 10.41 -3.06
CA ALA A 53 4.56 10.34 -4.08
C ALA A 53 5.02 10.86 -5.45
N GLU A 54 5.84 11.92 -5.48
CA GLU A 54 6.47 12.41 -6.72
C GLU A 54 7.38 11.35 -7.34
N ARG A 55 8.23 10.70 -6.53
CA ARG A 55 9.07 9.59 -7.00
C ARG A 55 8.25 8.43 -7.55
N TYR A 56 7.17 8.02 -6.86
CA TYR A 56 6.27 6.98 -7.38
C TYR A 56 5.61 7.38 -8.71
N ARG A 57 5.14 8.62 -8.84
CA ARG A 57 4.60 9.15 -10.11
C ARG A 57 5.62 9.12 -11.24
N ALA A 58 6.85 9.56 -10.97
CA ALA A 58 7.91 9.59 -11.95
C ALA A 58 8.27 8.17 -12.43
N ASN A 59 8.41 7.22 -11.48
CA ASN A 59 8.67 5.81 -11.80
C ASN A 59 7.52 5.19 -12.60
N HIS A 60 6.28 5.43 -12.18
CA HIS A 60 5.09 4.96 -12.88
C HIS A 60 5.04 5.45 -14.33
N ARG A 61 5.24 6.75 -14.55
CA ARG A 61 5.26 7.32 -15.91
C ARG A 61 6.34 6.67 -16.77
N THR A 62 7.57 6.57 -16.24
CA THR A 62 8.69 5.93 -16.95
C THR A 62 8.37 4.48 -17.33
N LEU A 63 7.78 3.70 -16.40
CA LEU A 63 7.37 2.33 -16.66
C LEU A 63 6.28 2.26 -17.74
N VAL A 64 5.19 3.00 -17.57
CA VAL A 64 4.03 2.94 -18.48
C VAL A 64 4.40 3.39 -19.89
N ASP A 65 5.15 4.49 -20.01
CA ASP A 65 5.60 4.99 -21.31
C ASP A 65 6.54 3.98 -21.99
N GLY A 66 7.42 3.33 -21.22
CA GLY A 66 8.28 2.26 -21.71
C GLY A 66 7.49 1.04 -22.21
N MET A 67 6.52 0.57 -21.42
CA MET A 67 5.72 -0.59 -21.77
C MET A 67 4.81 -0.33 -22.98
N ARG A 68 4.28 0.88 -23.12
CA ARG A 68 3.53 1.31 -24.31
C ARG A 68 4.39 1.30 -25.57
N LYS A 69 5.64 1.76 -25.49
CA LYS A 69 6.60 1.69 -26.62
C LYS A 69 6.90 0.25 -27.03
N LEU A 70 6.83 -0.70 -26.08
CA LEU A 70 6.96 -2.13 -26.33
C LEU A 70 5.65 -2.80 -26.81
N GLY A 71 4.56 -2.04 -27.00
CA GLY A 71 3.29 -2.55 -27.51
C GLY A 71 2.33 -3.09 -26.45
N PHE A 72 2.65 -2.96 -25.15
CA PHE A 72 1.72 -3.31 -24.08
C PHE A 72 0.66 -2.23 -23.88
N ARG A 73 -0.49 -2.63 -23.34
CA ARG A 73 -1.59 -1.73 -22.97
C ARG A 73 -1.91 -1.87 -21.50
N THR A 74 -2.19 -0.76 -20.83
CA THR A 74 -2.68 -0.76 -19.45
C THR A 74 -4.12 -1.29 -19.40
N LEU A 75 -4.48 -1.99 -18.32
CA LEU A 75 -5.85 -2.48 -18.12
C LEU A 75 -6.84 -1.33 -17.94
N LEU A 76 -6.45 -0.30 -17.18
CA LEU A 76 -7.27 0.86 -16.88
C LEU A 76 -6.84 2.09 -17.70
N PRO A 77 -7.77 3.03 -17.99
CA PRO A 77 -7.43 4.37 -18.43
C PRO A 77 -6.56 5.13 -17.41
N ASP A 78 -5.71 6.04 -17.87
CA ASP A 78 -4.73 6.75 -17.03
C ASP A 78 -5.38 7.54 -15.88
N ALA A 79 -6.59 8.05 -16.08
CA ALA A 79 -7.35 8.80 -15.06
C ALA A 79 -7.71 7.96 -13.81
N TYR A 80 -7.68 6.63 -13.91
CA TYR A 80 -8.03 5.71 -12.81
C TYR A 80 -6.84 4.91 -12.28
N GLN A 81 -5.63 5.20 -12.76
CA GLN A 81 -4.42 4.49 -12.32
C GLN A 81 -3.83 5.16 -11.07
N GLY A 82 -3.49 4.33 -10.09
CA GLY A 82 -2.54 4.72 -9.04
C GLY A 82 -1.11 4.75 -9.58
N HIS A 83 -0.16 5.19 -8.76
CA HIS A 83 1.26 5.32 -9.17
C HIS A 83 2.18 4.29 -8.50
N PHE A 84 1.60 3.27 -7.85
CA PHE A 84 2.34 2.25 -7.09
C PHE A 84 2.44 0.92 -7.85
N ILE A 85 1.41 0.57 -8.61
CA ILE A 85 1.31 -0.68 -9.37
C ILE A 85 0.48 -0.43 -10.63
N THR A 86 0.86 -1.07 -11.74
CA THR A 86 0.15 -0.98 -13.01
C THR A 86 -0.15 -2.37 -13.55
N SER A 87 -1.42 -2.65 -13.82
CA SER A 87 -1.83 -3.88 -14.51
C SER A 87 -1.74 -3.67 -16.03
N LEU A 88 -1.05 -4.57 -16.71
CA LEU A 88 -0.91 -4.59 -18.17
C LEU A 88 -1.68 -5.76 -18.75
N LEU A 89 -2.29 -5.55 -19.92
CA LEU A 89 -2.95 -6.60 -20.67
C LEU A 89 -1.91 -7.57 -21.25
N GLN A 90 -2.17 -8.87 -21.09
CA GLN A 90 -1.38 -9.90 -21.76
C GLN A 90 -1.55 -9.75 -23.29
N PRO A 91 -0.45 -9.68 -24.07
CA PRO A 91 -0.55 -9.62 -25.53
C PRO A 91 -1.35 -10.81 -26.09
N GLY A 92 -2.22 -10.54 -27.06
CA GLY A 92 -3.02 -11.57 -27.74
C GLY A 92 -4.28 -12.05 -26.98
N LYS A 93 -4.53 -11.60 -25.75
CA LYS A 93 -5.80 -11.88 -25.05
C LYS A 93 -6.74 -10.68 -25.11
N ARG A 94 -8.05 -10.97 -25.24
CA ARG A 94 -9.14 -9.99 -25.25
C ARG A 94 -9.17 -9.25 -23.90
N GLU A 95 -9.71 -8.03 -23.91
CA GLU A 95 -9.97 -7.22 -22.72
C GLU A 95 -10.71 -8.06 -21.66
N ILE A 96 -10.08 -8.29 -20.52
CA ILE A 96 -10.68 -9.03 -19.39
C ILE A 96 -11.54 -8.02 -18.65
N ARG A 97 -12.87 -8.22 -18.63
CA ARG A 97 -13.77 -7.36 -17.89
C ARG A 97 -13.81 -7.84 -16.45
N LEU A 98 -14.00 -6.90 -15.50
CA LEU A 98 -14.04 -7.24 -14.07
C LEU A 98 -15.13 -8.28 -13.74
N GLN A 99 -16.23 -8.25 -14.49
CA GLN A 99 -17.33 -9.23 -14.44
C GLN A 99 -16.96 -10.65 -14.92
N ASP A 100 -15.79 -10.82 -15.56
CA ASP A 100 -15.30 -12.13 -15.99
C ASP A 100 -14.45 -12.81 -14.88
N LEU A 101 -14.26 -12.16 -13.73
CA LEU A 101 -13.44 -12.63 -12.59
C LEU A 101 -14.27 -12.99 -11.33
N LEU A 102 -15.60 -12.90 -11.41
CA LEU A 102 -16.57 -13.30 -10.39
C LEU A 102 -17.47 -14.40 -10.93
#